data_AF-A0A1B6JF86-F1
#
_entry.id   AF-A0A1B6JF86-F1
#
_cell.length_a   1.000
_cell.length_b   1.000
_cell.length_c   1.000
_cell.angle_alpha   90.00
_cell.angle_beta   90.00
_cell.angle_gamma   90.00
#
_symmetry.space_group_name_H-M   'P 1'
#
loop_
_entity.id
_entity.type
_entity.pdbx_description
1 polymer ?
#
loop_
_entity_poly.entity_id
_entity_poly.type
_entity_poly.pdbx_seq_one_letter_code
_entity_poly.pdbx_strand_id
1 'polypeptide(L)'
;MEFHWGLLLATLLCLIHSNCAERCLRDVPEVNPKRYMKVNYDFKKMPIILDVSRRITHQITSYIFKIFLEEELGYNDVLIVENNDRFNQSKQTRSRLEAGVGEKDRPPETVLNNEVWLSPEGDPEALFEEHRVKQCGPVGPPGRFGWFIPKTLLNNR
;
A
#
# COMPACT_ATOMS: atom_id res chain seq x y z
N MET A 1 6.17 -8.10 50.87
CA MET A 1 6.17 -7.53 49.51
C MET A 1 4.74 -7.56 49.03
N GLU A 2 4.02 -6.44 49.11
CA GLU A 2 2.64 -6.37 48.64
C GLU A 2 2.63 -6.11 47.14
N PHE A 3 2.06 -7.03 46.37
CA PHE A 3 1.91 -6.89 44.93
C PHE A 3 0.74 -5.95 44.64
N HIS A 4 1.02 -4.76 44.11
CA HIS A 4 0.02 -3.76 43.76
C HIS A 4 -0.67 -4.09 42.43
N TRP A 5 -1.51 -5.13 42.44
CA TRP A 5 -2.32 -5.56 41.28
C TRP A 5 -3.17 -4.44 40.68
N GLY A 6 -3.65 -3.50 41.51
CA GLY A 6 -4.43 -2.35 41.04
C GLY A 6 -3.64 -1.38 40.17
N LEU A 7 -2.35 -1.17 40.48
CA LEU A 7 -1.48 -0.31 39.67
C LEU A 7 -1.16 -0.98 38.33
N LEU A 8 -0.93 -2.30 38.36
CA LEU A 8 -0.65 -3.08 37.16
C LEU A 8 -1.87 -3.12 36.22
N LEU A 9 -3.07 -3.30 36.77
CA LEU A 9 -4.32 -3.25 35.99
C LEU A 9 -4.57 -1.85 35.39
N ALA A 10 -4.35 -0.79 36.17
CA ALA A 10 -4.51 0.59 35.70
C ALA A 10 -3.51 0.94 34.59
N THR A 11 -2.24 0.51 34.72
CA THR A 11 -1.24 0.71 33.66
C THR A 11 -1.58 -0.05 32.39
N LEU A 12 -2.07 -1.29 32.48
CA LEU A 12 -2.53 -2.06 31.32
C LEU A 12 -3.73 -1.40 30.63
N LEU A 13 -4.72 -0.91 31.39
CA LEU A 13 -5.88 -0.20 30.84
C LEU A 13 -5.49 1.13 30.17
N CYS A 14 -4.56 1.88 30.76
CA CYS A 14 -4.03 3.10 30.16
C CYS A 14 -3.24 2.81 28.88
N LEU A 15 -2.43 1.74 28.85
CA LEU A 15 -1.70 1.33 27.64
C LEU A 15 -2.64 0.88 26.51
N ILE A 16 -3.76 0.23 26.86
CA ILE A 16 -4.82 -0.14 25.90
C ILE A 16 -5.53 1.12 25.36
N HIS A 17 -5.82 2.11 26.20
CA HIS A 17 -6.41 3.38 25.76
C HIS A 17 -5.44 4.27 24.96
N SER A 18 -4.15 4.27 25.30
CA SER A 18 -3.14 5.12 24.66
C SER A 18 -2.74 4.66 23.26
N ASN A 19 -3.03 3.40 22.92
CA ASN A 19 -2.71 2.82 21.61
C ASN A 19 -3.87 2.92 20.60
N CYS A 20 -4.94 3.64 20.92
CA CYS A 20 -5.91 4.01 19.89
C CYS A 20 -5.35 5.24 19.18
N ALA A 21 -4.61 5.03 18.09
CA ALA A 21 -4.38 6.13 17.16
C ALA A 21 -5.75 6.67 16.75
N GLU A 22 -6.09 7.88 17.21
CA GLU A 22 -7.31 8.55 16.78
C GLU A 22 -7.33 8.62 15.24
N ARG A 23 -8.53 8.56 14.66
CA ARG A 23 -8.73 8.77 13.20
C ARG A 23 -8.03 10.05 12.75
N CYS A 24 -7.33 9.99 11.63
CA CYS A 24 -6.64 11.13 11.04
C CYS A 24 -7.64 12.16 10.48
N LEU A 25 -8.75 11.70 9.90
CA LEU A 25 -9.80 12.51 9.31
C LEU A 25 -10.94 12.71 10.33
N ARG A 26 -10.86 13.81 11.09
CA ARG A 26 -11.80 14.10 12.19
C ARG A 26 -13.16 14.64 11.74
N ASP A 27 -13.19 15.35 10.61
CA ASP A 27 -14.41 15.97 10.09
C ASP A 27 -15.22 15.05 9.16
N VAL A 28 -14.75 13.82 8.96
CA VAL A 28 -15.39 12.84 8.08
C VAL A 28 -16.25 11.87 8.91
N PRO A 29 -17.57 11.78 8.64
CA PRO A 29 -18.44 10.85 9.36
C PRO A 29 -17.96 9.41 9.16
N GLU A 30 -18.08 8.59 10.20
CA GLU A 30 -17.68 7.19 10.09
C GLU A 30 -18.58 6.43 9.11
N VAL A 31 -17.97 5.75 8.14
CA VAL A 31 -18.69 4.87 7.22
C VAL A 31 -19.21 3.63 7.96
N ASN A 32 -20.53 3.48 8.02
CA ASN A 32 -21.23 2.33 8.59
C ASN A 32 -22.38 1.90 7.65
N PRO A 33 -22.46 0.62 7.21
CA PRO A 33 -21.56 -0.49 7.52
C PRO A 33 -20.19 -0.36 6.84
N LYS A 34 -19.16 -0.90 7.51
CA LYS A 34 -17.82 -1.03 6.94
C LYS A 34 -17.83 -1.89 5.68
N ARG A 35 -16.92 -1.58 4.76
CA ARG A 35 -16.73 -2.26 3.47
C ARG A 35 -15.66 -3.33 3.58
N TYR A 36 -15.79 -4.35 2.73
CA TYR A 36 -14.85 -5.47 2.64
C TYR A 36 -14.62 -5.80 1.17
N MET A 37 -13.36 -6.09 0.82
CA MET A 37 -13.05 -6.66 -0.47
C MET A 37 -13.46 -8.14 -0.48
N LYS A 38 -14.04 -8.58 -1.59
CA LYS A 38 -14.46 -9.96 -1.82
C LYS A 38 -13.71 -10.51 -3.02
N VAL A 39 -13.21 -11.73 -2.90
CA VAL A 39 -12.60 -12.47 -4.01
C VAL A 39 -13.50 -13.63 -4.38
N ASN A 40 -13.83 -13.73 -5.68
CA ASN A 40 -14.68 -14.77 -6.28
C ASN A 40 -16.11 -14.88 -5.71
N TYR A 41 -16.89 -15.80 -6.29
CA TYR A 41 -18.27 -16.09 -5.94
C TYR A 41 -18.46 -16.65 -4.51
N ASP A 42 -17.39 -17.12 -3.86
CA ASP A 42 -17.45 -17.76 -2.54
C ASP A 42 -17.52 -16.77 -1.35
N PHE A 43 -17.72 -15.47 -1.62
CA PHE A 43 -17.88 -14.43 -0.61
C PHE A 43 -16.74 -14.33 0.42
N LYS A 44 -15.56 -14.87 0.11
CA LYS A 44 -14.42 -14.83 1.01
C LYS A 44 -13.91 -13.40 1.11
N LYS A 45 -13.90 -12.88 2.34
CA LYS A 45 -13.31 -11.58 2.66
C LYS A 45 -11.79 -11.67 2.52
N MET A 46 -11.19 -10.63 1.97
CA MET A 46 -9.73 -10.51 1.83
C MET A 46 -9.29 -9.10 2.21
N PRO A 47 -8.12 -8.93 2.85
CA PRO A 47 -7.51 -7.62 3.05
C PRO A 47 -7.19 -6.94 1.72
N ILE A 48 -7.29 -5.61 1.69
CA ILE A 48 -6.67 -4.80 0.65
C ILE A 48 -5.19 -4.65 1.00
N ILE A 49 -4.34 -5.37 0.28
CA ILE A 49 -2.89 -5.36 0.52
C ILE A 49 -2.22 -4.36 -0.42
N LEU A 50 -1.60 -3.32 0.15
CA LEU A 50 -0.79 -2.32 -0.53
C LEU A 50 0.68 -2.75 -0.54
N ASP A 51 1.24 -2.93 -1.73
CA ASP A 51 2.66 -3.21 -1.94
C ASP A 51 3.49 -1.92 -1.86
N VAL A 52 4.52 -1.90 -1.03
CA VAL A 52 5.32 -0.72 -0.76
C VAL A 52 6.82 -1.03 -0.85
N SER A 53 7.57 -0.14 -1.47
CA SER A 53 9.04 -0.23 -1.54
C SER A 53 9.69 0.46 -0.33
N ARG A 54 10.99 0.26 -0.13
CA ARG A 54 11.80 1.00 0.86
C ARG A 54 11.92 2.52 0.62
N ARG A 55 11.39 3.05 -0.50
CA ARG A 55 11.44 4.49 -0.80
C ARG A 55 10.43 5.23 0.08
N ILE A 56 10.91 6.27 0.74
CA ILE A 56 10.10 7.11 1.64
C ILE A 56 8.90 7.72 0.91
N THR A 57 9.06 8.15 -0.35
CA THR A 57 7.95 8.69 -1.16
C THR A 57 6.83 7.68 -1.37
N HIS A 58 7.21 6.42 -1.64
CA HIS A 58 6.25 5.34 -1.83
C HIS A 58 5.55 5.00 -0.52
N GLN A 59 6.31 4.91 0.57
CA GLN A 59 5.75 4.69 1.91
C GLN A 59 4.73 5.78 2.25
N ILE A 60 5.10 7.06 2.19
CA ILE A 60 4.21 8.18 2.50
C ILE A 60 2.92 8.12 1.67
N THR A 61 3.05 7.96 0.35
CA THR A 61 1.89 7.88 -0.56
C THR A 61 0.96 6.72 -0.20
N SER A 62 1.51 5.54 0.10
CA SER A 62 0.72 4.37 0.47
C SER A 62 0.09 4.46 1.85
N TYR A 63 0.72 5.13 2.82
CA TYR A 63 0.10 5.42 4.12
C TYR A 63 -1.05 6.43 4.00
N ILE A 64 -0.89 7.48 3.19
CA ILE A 64 -1.99 8.42 2.88
C ILE A 64 -3.15 7.67 2.22
N PHE A 65 -2.85 6.82 1.25
CA PHE A 65 -3.88 6.04 0.56
C PHE A 65 -4.57 5.03 1.50
N LYS A 66 -3.83 4.43 2.44
CA LYS A 66 -4.41 3.58 3.48
C LYS A 66 -5.42 4.35 4.34
N ILE A 67 -5.07 5.56 4.82
CA ILE A 67 -6.00 6.42 5.57
C ILE A 67 -7.27 6.69 4.75
N PHE A 68 -7.12 7.02 3.47
CA PHE A 68 -8.27 7.23 2.59
C PHE A 68 -9.16 5.98 2.46
N LEU A 69 -8.56 4.79 2.27
CA LEU A 69 -9.32 3.54 2.20
C LEU A 69 -10.07 3.23 3.50
N GLU A 70 -9.41 3.41 4.65
CA GLU A 70 -9.97 3.04 5.96
C GLU A 70 -10.98 4.05 6.49
N GLU A 71 -10.64 5.34 6.42
CA GLU A 71 -11.38 6.40 7.10
C GLU A 71 -12.41 7.12 6.22
N GLU A 72 -12.12 7.29 4.92
CA GLU A 72 -13.05 7.94 3.98
C GLU A 72 -13.95 6.89 3.31
N LEU A 73 -13.36 5.78 2.83
CA LEU A 73 -14.14 4.74 2.13
C LEU A 73 -14.68 3.65 3.06
N GLY A 74 -14.16 3.53 4.28
CA GLY A 74 -14.67 2.59 5.29
C GLY A 74 -14.24 1.15 5.11
N TYR A 75 -13.13 0.86 4.42
CA TYR A 75 -12.57 -0.49 4.35
C TYR A 75 -11.90 -0.85 5.68
N ASN A 76 -12.28 -1.98 6.28
CA ASN A 76 -11.80 -2.33 7.63
C ASN A 76 -10.45 -3.07 7.64
N ASP A 77 -10.02 -3.61 6.51
CA ASP A 77 -8.88 -4.51 6.44
C ASP A 77 -7.93 -4.05 5.32
N VAL A 78 -7.08 -3.08 5.63
CA VAL A 78 -6.08 -2.53 4.70
C VAL A 78 -4.68 -2.74 5.28
N LEU A 79 -3.87 -3.52 4.58
CA LEU A 79 -2.52 -3.90 5.01
C LEU A 79 -1.48 -3.21 4.11
N ILE A 80 -0.38 -2.79 4.71
CA ILE A 80 0.81 -2.34 3.98
C ILE A 80 1.87 -3.43 4.14
N VAL A 81 2.40 -3.91 3.02
CA VAL A 81 3.49 -4.90 3.01
C VAL A 81 4.68 -4.26 2.32
N GLU A 82 5.79 -4.15 3.05
CA GLU A 82 7.04 -3.65 2.49
C GLU A 82 7.79 -4.77 1.77
N ASN A 83 8.08 -4.57 0.48
CA ASN A 83 8.87 -5.45 -0.35
C ASN A 83 10.10 -4.70 -0.90
N ASN A 84 11.28 -5.29 -0.70
CA ASN A 84 12.51 -4.72 -1.26
C ASN A 84 12.64 -5.08 -2.74
N ASP A 85 12.14 -4.18 -3.59
CA ASP A 85 12.17 -4.33 -5.04
C ASP A 85 13.54 -4.10 -5.69
N ARG A 86 14.54 -3.59 -4.96
CA ARG A 86 15.88 -3.22 -5.46
C ARG A 86 15.85 -2.42 -6.78
N PHE A 87 14.84 -1.59 -7.00
CA PHE A 87 14.60 -0.89 -8.28
C PHE A 87 14.30 -1.80 -9.50
N ASN A 88 14.11 -3.11 -9.31
CA ASN A 88 13.60 -4.04 -10.32
C ASN A 88 12.07 -4.14 -10.24
N GLN A 89 11.43 -2.99 -10.39
CA GLN A 89 10.06 -2.80 -9.92
C GLN A 89 9.05 -3.47 -10.83
N SER A 90 9.21 -3.37 -12.16
CA SER A 90 8.20 -3.86 -13.08
C SER A 90 7.99 -5.38 -12.95
N LYS A 91 9.05 -6.18 -12.90
CA LYS A 91 8.92 -7.66 -12.91
C LYS A 91 8.48 -8.23 -11.56
N GLN A 92 9.08 -7.79 -10.45
CA GLN A 92 8.75 -8.32 -9.13
C GLN A 92 7.39 -7.84 -8.63
N THR A 93 7.09 -6.55 -8.81
CA THR A 93 5.78 -5.99 -8.46
C THR A 93 4.67 -6.65 -9.28
N ARG A 94 4.89 -6.84 -10.60
CA ARG A 94 3.95 -7.58 -11.45
C ARG A 94 3.66 -8.98 -10.93
N SER A 95 4.69 -9.75 -10.58
CA SER A 95 4.51 -11.12 -10.09
C SER A 95 3.68 -11.21 -8.80
N ARG A 96 3.65 -10.15 -7.98
CA ARG A 96 2.82 -10.07 -6.76
C ARG A 96 1.39 -9.63 -7.03
N LEU A 97 1.20 -8.74 -8.02
CA LEU A 97 -0.11 -8.27 -8.48
C LEU A 97 -0.86 -9.29 -9.35
N GLU A 98 -0.13 -10.23 -9.95
CA GLU A 98 -0.70 -11.26 -10.82
C GLU A 98 -1.49 -12.32 -10.02
N ALA A 99 -2.78 -12.45 -10.33
CA ALA A 99 -3.61 -13.55 -9.84
C ALA A 99 -3.26 -14.86 -10.57
N GLY A 100 -3.55 -16.02 -9.96
CA GLY A 100 -3.34 -17.31 -10.63
C GLY A 100 -4.40 -17.64 -11.68
N VAL A 101 -4.09 -18.51 -12.65
CA VAL A 101 -4.98 -18.89 -13.76
C VAL A 101 -5.42 -20.36 -13.63
N GLY A 102 -6.67 -20.66 -13.97
CA GLY A 102 -7.17 -22.03 -14.13
C GLY A 102 -7.33 -22.77 -12.80
N GLU A 103 -6.81 -24.00 -12.71
CA GLU A 103 -6.89 -24.84 -11.49
C GLU A 103 -6.16 -24.23 -10.27
N LYS A 104 -5.38 -23.16 -10.46
CA LYS A 104 -4.71 -22.41 -9.41
C LYS A 104 -5.27 -20.99 -9.31
N ASP A 105 -6.59 -20.85 -9.26
CA ASP A 105 -7.26 -19.56 -9.05
C ASP A 105 -6.97 -19.06 -7.63
N ARG A 106 -5.78 -18.49 -7.46
CA ARG A 106 -5.29 -17.91 -6.23
C ARG A 106 -5.40 -16.39 -6.32
N PRO A 107 -5.81 -15.71 -5.24
CA PRO A 107 -5.73 -14.26 -5.21
C PRO A 107 -4.26 -13.81 -5.36
N PRO A 108 -4.04 -12.59 -5.85
CA PRO A 108 -2.71 -12.02 -5.90
C PRO A 108 -2.16 -11.83 -4.48
N GLU A 109 -0.84 -11.78 -4.36
CA GLU A 109 -0.18 -11.54 -3.07
C GLU A 109 -0.44 -10.12 -2.58
N THR A 110 -0.49 -9.17 -3.51
CA THR A 110 -0.78 -7.76 -3.25
C THR A 110 -1.89 -7.29 -4.18
N VAL A 111 -2.77 -6.43 -3.68
CA VAL A 111 -3.94 -5.96 -4.44
C VAL A 111 -3.60 -4.70 -5.25
N LEU A 112 -2.76 -3.84 -4.68
CA LEU A 112 -2.51 -2.52 -5.23
C LEU A 112 -1.06 -2.06 -4.98
N ASN A 113 -0.52 -1.30 -5.92
CA ASN A 113 0.76 -0.60 -5.78
C ASN A 113 0.59 0.84 -6.31
N ASN A 114 0.95 1.83 -5.49
CA ASN A 114 0.75 3.25 -5.82
C ASN A 114 1.92 3.90 -6.55
N GLU A 115 3.08 3.23 -6.63
CA GLU A 115 4.30 3.79 -7.20
C GLU A 115 5.01 2.76 -8.09
N VAL A 116 4.33 2.37 -9.17
CA VAL A 116 4.87 1.47 -10.19
C VAL A 116 5.71 2.26 -11.19
N TRP A 117 6.99 1.92 -11.29
CA TRP A 117 7.89 2.52 -12.28
C TRP A 117 7.90 1.67 -13.54
N LEU A 118 7.43 2.28 -14.62
CA LEU A 118 7.39 1.68 -15.94
C LEU A 118 8.72 1.88 -16.64
N SER A 119 9.21 0.82 -17.30
CA SER A 119 10.35 0.95 -18.20
C SER A 119 9.99 1.89 -19.34
N PRO A 120 10.89 2.77 -19.80
CA PRO A 120 10.69 3.51 -21.04
C PRO A 120 10.71 2.58 -22.27
N GLU A 121 11.20 1.36 -22.11
CA GLU A 121 11.22 0.33 -23.15
C GLU A 121 9.96 -0.55 -23.06
N GLY A 122 9.20 -0.61 -24.14
CA GLY A 122 8.02 -1.47 -24.29
C GLY A 122 6.68 -0.73 -24.14
N ASP A 123 5.60 -1.44 -24.44
CA ASP A 123 4.23 -0.98 -24.22
C ASP A 123 3.76 -1.45 -22.82
N PRO A 124 3.57 -0.53 -21.86
CA PRO A 124 3.08 -0.88 -20.54
C PRO A 124 1.69 -1.50 -20.55
N GLU A 125 0.83 -1.09 -21.49
CA GLU A 125 -0.57 -1.54 -21.56
C GLU A 125 -0.61 -3.04 -21.86
N ALA A 126 0.12 -3.46 -22.91
CA ALA A 126 0.28 -4.86 -23.27
C ALA A 126 0.84 -5.72 -22.12
N LEU A 127 1.80 -5.17 -21.35
CA LEU A 127 2.37 -5.86 -20.19
C LEU A 127 1.31 -6.08 -19.09
N PHE A 128 0.45 -5.10 -18.84
CA PHE A 128 -0.58 -5.21 -17.81
C PHE A 128 -1.73 -6.11 -18.22
N GLU A 129 -2.18 -6.03 -19.48
CA GLU A 129 -3.24 -6.87 -20.03
C GLU A 129 -2.86 -8.37 -19.99
N GLU A 130 -1.65 -8.73 -20.43
CA GLU A 130 -1.16 -10.11 -20.42
C GLU A 130 -1.23 -10.75 -19.02
N HIS A 131 -0.99 -9.94 -17.99
CA HIS A 131 -0.89 -10.40 -16.60
C HIS A 131 -2.15 -10.11 -15.78
N ARG A 132 -3.25 -9.69 -16.43
CA ARG A 132 -4.54 -9.36 -15.79
C ARG A 132 -4.40 -8.32 -14.66
N VAL A 133 -3.43 -7.42 -14.80
CA VAL A 133 -3.24 -6.28 -13.92
C VAL A 133 -3.95 -5.10 -14.54
N LYS A 134 -4.73 -4.36 -13.74
CA LYS A 134 -5.40 -3.15 -14.23
C LYS A 134 -4.57 -1.93 -13.86
N GLN A 135 -4.21 -1.12 -14.86
CA GLN A 135 -3.66 0.22 -14.62
C GLN A 135 -4.82 1.17 -14.27
N CYS A 136 -4.79 1.75 -13.06
CA CYS A 136 -5.86 2.63 -12.56
C CYS A 136 -5.55 4.13 -12.74
N GLY A 137 -4.62 4.46 -13.64
CA GLY A 137 -4.19 5.83 -13.91
C GLY A 137 -3.02 6.31 -13.04
N PRO A 138 -2.51 7.52 -13.31
CA PRO A 138 -1.39 8.08 -12.57
C PRO A 138 -1.83 8.62 -11.20
N VAL A 139 -1.06 8.28 -10.14
CA VAL A 139 -1.25 8.85 -8.80
C VAL A 139 -0.76 10.31 -8.71
N GLY A 140 0.15 10.70 -9.61
CA GLY A 140 0.71 12.04 -9.66
C GLY A 140 1.36 12.35 -11.01
N PRO A 141 1.99 13.51 -11.17
CA PRO A 141 2.66 13.88 -12.41
C PRO A 141 3.80 12.90 -12.74
N PRO A 142 4.13 12.69 -14.03
CA PRO A 142 5.22 11.82 -14.44
C PRO A 142 6.54 12.22 -13.78
N GLY A 143 7.16 11.25 -13.10
CA GLY A 143 8.50 11.41 -12.53
C GLY A 143 9.58 11.49 -13.61
N ARG A 144 10.77 11.95 -13.22
CA ARG A 144 11.98 11.87 -14.06
C ARG A 144 13.00 10.95 -13.41
N PHE A 145 13.55 10.05 -14.21
CA PHE A 145 14.69 9.22 -13.85
C PHE A 145 15.80 9.44 -14.86
N GLY A 146 17.03 9.66 -14.40
CA GLY A 146 18.13 9.98 -15.29
C GLY A 146 19.41 10.31 -14.55
N TRP A 147 20.44 10.64 -15.32
CA TRP A 147 21.72 11.08 -14.80
C TRP A 147 21.67 12.57 -14.49
N PHE A 148 22.11 12.93 -13.29
CA PHE A 148 22.19 14.32 -12.84
C PHE A 148 23.61 14.64 -12.43
N ILE A 149 24.12 15.78 -12.88
CA ILE A 149 25.43 16.30 -12.47
C ILE A 149 25.21 17.58 -11.63
N PRO A 150 25.90 17.71 -10.48
CA PRO A 150 25.85 18.94 -9.70
C PRO A 150 26.30 20.14 -10.52
N LYS A 151 25.56 21.24 -10.45
CA LYS A 151 25.89 22.48 -11.17
C LYS A 151 27.28 23.02 -10.82
N THR A 152 27.76 22.76 -9.61
CA THR A 152 29.10 23.15 -9.15
C THR A 152 30.22 22.53 -10.01
N LEU A 153 29.97 21.38 -10.63
CA LEU A 153 30.93 20.72 -11.52
C LEU A 153 30.88 21.25 -12.97
N LEU A 154 29.91 22.12 -13.28
CA LEU A 154 29.74 22.74 -14.61
C LEU A 154 30.44 24.10 -14.75
N ASN A 155 30.81 24.74 -13.63
CA ASN A 155 31.39 26.09 -13.60
C ASN A 155 32.93 26.10 -13.67
N ASN A 156 33.52 25.33 -14.58
CA ASN A 156 34.96 25.40 -14.90
C ASN A 156 35.24 26.30 -16.11
N ARG A 157 34.52 27.42 -16.25
CA ARG A 157 34.83 28.48 -17.24
C ARG A 157 35.04 29.81 -16.55
#